data_AF-A0A1Z1WS20-F1
#
_entry.id   AF-A0A1Z1WS20-F1
#
_cell.length_a   1.000
_cell.length_b   1.000
_cell.length_c   1.000
_cell.angle_alpha   90.00
_cell.angle_beta   90.00
_cell.angle_gamma   90.00
#
_symmetry.space_group_name_H-M   'P 1'
#
loop_
_entity.id
_entity.type
_entity.pdbx_description
1 polymer ?
#
loop_
_entity_poly.entity_id
_entity_poly.type
_entity_poly.pdbx_seq_one_letter_code
_entity_poly.pdbx_strand_id
1 'polypeptide(L)'
;MAENPDAIVTDAKLEEGGGCPVAHGRAPHPTQGGGNRQWWAERLNLKILAKNPAVANPLGEDFDYAEAFNSLDLSAVKRDIADVLTTSQDWWPADFGNYGPLMIRMAWHSAGTYRISDGRGGAGAGQQRFAPLNSWPDNASLDKARRLLWPVKKKYGKSISWADLMVLTGNVALETMGFKTFGFAGGREDVWEPEEDVYWGPRPSGSATPATPVTASWRAPSARSRWASSTSTPRAPTATRTRSPRPATSGRRSAAWR
;
A
#
# COMPACT_ATOMS: atom_id res chain seq x y z
N MET A 1 -7.78 -7.26 48.82
CA MET A 1 -6.95 -8.22 48.06
C MET A 1 -7.64 -9.55 48.15
N ALA A 2 -8.27 -9.98 47.05
CA ALA A 2 -8.84 -11.32 46.86
C ALA A 2 -8.41 -11.75 45.45
N GLU A 3 -7.97 -12.99 45.36
CA GLU A 3 -7.14 -13.54 44.29
C GLU A 3 -7.93 -13.87 43.01
N ASN A 4 -7.29 -13.57 41.88
CA ASN A 4 -7.25 -14.27 40.60
C ASN A 4 -8.55 -14.89 40.01
N PRO A 5 -9.15 -14.30 38.95
CA PRO A 5 -10.12 -14.99 38.11
C PRO A 5 -9.43 -15.91 37.10
N ASP A 6 -9.96 -17.12 37.00
CA ASP A 6 -9.56 -18.27 36.20
C ASP A 6 -9.05 -17.95 34.78
N ALA A 7 -7.81 -18.34 34.51
CA ALA A 7 -7.29 -18.42 33.16
C ALA A 7 -7.94 -19.62 32.45
N ILE A 8 -8.74 -19.33 31.41
CA ILE A 8 -9.27 -20.35 30.51
C ILE A 8 -8.10 -20.92 29.70
N VAL A 9 -7.61 -22.09 30.11
CA VAL A 9 -6.63 -22.87 29.35
C VAL A 9 -7.37 -23.48 28.16
N THR A 10 -7.26 -22.88 26.99
CA THR A 10 -7.65 -23.55 25.74
C THR A 10 -6.48 -24.40 25.28
N ASP A 11 -6.66 -25.73 25.32
CA ASP A 11 -5.71 -26.70 24.79
C ASP A 11 -5.33 -26.35 23.35
N ALA A 12 -4.02 -26.25 23.12
CA ALA A 12 -3.47 -26.04 21.79
C ALA A 12 -3.78 -27.27 20.92
N LYS A 13 -4.59 -27.07 19.88
CA LYS A 13 -4.79 -28.05 18.83
C LYS A 13 -3.45 -28.25 18.09
N LEU A 14 -2.79 -29.36 18.39
CA LEU A 14 -1.60 -29.83 17.68
C LEU A 14 -1.99 -30.23 16.25
N GLU A 15 -1.50 -29.48 15.26
CA GLU A 15 -1.43 -29.97 13.89
C GLU A 15 -0.15 -30.81 13.77
N GLU A 16 -0.32 -32.14 13.67
CA GLU A 16 0.76 -33.09 13.40
C GLU A 16 1.25 -32.96 11.96
N GLY A 17 2.45 -32.42 11.78
CA GLY A 17 3.28 -32.59 10.58
C GLY A 17 4.62 -33.15 11.01
N GLY A 18 4.88 -34.42 10.71
CA GLY A 18 6.05 -35.17 11.15
C GLY A 18 7.39 -34.48 10.84
N GLY A 19 8.20 -34.32 11.88
CA GLY A 19 9.59 -33.89 11.83
C GLY A 19 10.31 -34.37 13.09
N CYS A 20 11.58 -34.79 12.97
CA CYS A 20 12.41 -35.31 14.05
C CYS A 20 12.31 -34.48 15.35
N PRO A 21 12.42 -35.12 16.54
CA PRO A 21 12.16 -34.50 17.86
C PRO A 21 13.25 -33.52 18.32
N VAL A 22 14.07 -33.00 17.40
CA VAL A 22 15.07 -31.97 17.66
C VAL A 22 14.61 -30.71 16.94
N ALA A 23 14.47 -29.60 17.65
CA ALA A 23 14.07 -28.32 17.06
C ALA A 23 15.10 -27.90 15.98
N HIS A 24 14.81 -28.16 14.71
CA HIS A 24 15.69 -27.86 13.58
C HIS A 24 15.72 -26.38 13.18
N GLY A 25 15.03 -25.50 13.93
CA GLY A 25 15.06 -24.06 13.72
C GLY A 25 15.58 -23.34 14.95
N ARG A 26 16.78 -22.78 14.88
CA ARG A 26 17.19 -21.75 15.85
C ARG A 26 16.17 -20.60 15.79
N ALA A 27 15.81 -20.03 16.93
CA ALA A 27 15.09 -18.76 16.92
C ALA A 27 15.89 -17.76 16.06
N PRO A 28 15.26 -17.05 15.12
CA PRO A 28 15.96 -16.07 14.30
C PRO A 28 16.70 -15.09 15.19
N HIS A 29 17.92 -14.74 14.80
CA HIS A 29 18.66 -13.67 15.46
C HIS A 29 17.89 -12.35 15.32
N PRO A 30 18.04 -11.34 16.22
CA PRO A 30 17.37 -10.05 16.06
C PRO A 30 17.60 -9.38 14.69
N THR A 31 18.79 -9.56 14.11
CA THR A 31 19.13 -9.09 12.75
C THR A 31 18.40 -9.85 11.62
N GLN A 32 17.72 -10.96 11.94
CA GLN A 32 16.90 -11.77 11.04
C GLN A 32 15.40 -11.62 11.34
N GLY A 33 15.01 -10.63 12.16
CA GLY A 33 13.61 -10.38 12.55
C GLY A 33 13.14 -11.15 13.79
N GLY A 34 14.05 -11.82 14.50
CA GLY A 34 13.71 -12.49 15.76
C GLY A 34 13.53 -11.54 16.93
N GLY A 35 12.80 -11.98 17.95
CA GLY A 35 12.58 -11.22 19.18
C GLY A 35 11.45 -11.78 20.03
N ASN A 36 11.09 -11.04 21.08
CA ASN A 36 10.17 -11.49 22.13
C ASN A 36 8.77 -11.85 21.64
N ARG A 37 8.34 -11.32 20.49
CA ARG A 37 7.00 -11.59 19.92
C ARG A 37 6.82 -13.04 19.47
N GLN A 38 7.91 -13.77 19.20
CA GLN A 38 7.84 -15.19 18.90
C GLN A 38 7.48 -16.03 20.13
N TRP A 39 7.89 -15.58 21.32
CA TRP A 39 7.61 -16.25 22.59
C TRP A 39 6.27 -15.84 23.18
N TRP A 40 5.90 -14.56 23.03
CA TRP A 40 4.64 -14.00 23.51
C TRP A 40 3.93 -13.21 22.41
N ALA A 41 3.19 -13.91 21.56
CA ALA A 41 2.52 -13.33 20.40
C ALA A 41 1.49 -12.25 20.76
N GLU A 42 0.76 -12.44 21.88
CA GLU A 42 -0.31 -11.55 22.36
C GLU A 42 0.21 -10.41 23.28
N ARG A 43 1.53 -10.30 23.48
CA ARG A 43 2.09 -9.22 24.29
C ARG A 43 1.90 -7.87 23.58
N LEU A 44 1.50 -6.85 24.35
CA LEU A 44 1.41 -5.47 23.86
C LEU A 44 2.74 -4.98 23.26
N ASN A 45 2.69 -4.45 22.03
CA ASN A 45 3.84 -3.91 21.33
C ASN A 45 3.98 -2.40 21.57
N LEU A 46 4.97 -1.99 22.36
CA LEU A 46 5.25 -0.57 22.64
C LEU A 46 6.08 0.13 21.56
N LYS A 47 6.64 -0.60 20.58
CA LYS A 47 7.45 0.01 19.51
C LYS A 47 6.68 1.04 18.68
N ILE A 48 5.36 0.91 18.61
CA ILE A 48 4.49 1.85 17.89
C ILE A 48 4.55 3.29 18.44
N LEU A 49 5.03 3.47 19.68
CA LEU A 49 5.18 4.77 20.32
C LEU A 49 6.52 5.45 19.98
N ALA A 50 7.50 4.69 19.48
CA ALA A 50 8.85 5.15 19.17
C ALA A 50 9.17 5.01 17.67
N LYS A 51 8.17 5.32 16.83
CA LYS A 51 8.30 5.29 15.38
C LYS A 51 9.04 6.51 14.84
N ASN A 52 9.73 6.32 13.72
CA ASN A 52 10.55 7.30 13.01
C ASN A 52 11.44 8.12 13.96
N PRO A 53 12.28 7.47 14.79
CA PRO A 53 13.06 8.16 15.80
C PRO A 53 14.11 9.08 15.16
N ALA A 54 14.45 10.19 15.82
CA ALA A 54 15.40 11.18 15.30
C ALA A 54 16.76 10.57 14.91
N VAL A 55 17.24 9.56 15.67
CA VAL A 55 18.50 8.85 15.38
C VAL A 55 18.49 8.14 14.00
N ALA A 56 17.32 7.80 13.47
CA ALA A 56 17.18 7.18 12.15
C ALA A 56 17.10 8.22 11.01
N ASN A 57 16.92 9.51 11.32
CA ASN A 57 16.82 10.57 10.34
C ASN A 57 18.24 11.05 9.90
N PRO A 58 18.64 10.84 8.63
CA PRO A 58 19.95 11.24 8.14
C PRO A 58 20.07 12.75 7.88
N LEU A 59 18.98 13.52 7.93
CA LEU A 59 19.01 14.97 7.68
C LEU A 59 19.41 15.78 8.91
N GLY A 60 19.44 15.16 10.09
CA GLY A 60 19.71 15.82 11.37
C GLY A 60 18.48 16.51 11.95
N GLU A 61 18.58 16.86 13.24
CA GLU A 61 17.49 17.49 13.99
C GLU A 61 17.27 18.95 13.60
N ASP A 62 18.31 19.62 13.08
CA ASP A 62 18.28 21.05 12.70
C ASP A 62 17.70 21.29 11.30
N PHE A 63 17.30 20.25 10.57
CA PHE A 63 16.81 20.40 9.21
C PHE A 63 15.33 20.80 9.16
N ASP A 64 15.04 22.00 8.68
CA ASP A 64 13.68 22.47 8.39
C ASP A 64 13.31 22.20 6.92
N TYR A 65 12.35 21.29 6.71
CA TYR A 65 11.87 20.98 5.37
C TYR A 65 11.00 22.09 4.77
N ALA A 66 10.20 22.80 5.58
CA ALA A 66 9.35 23.88 5.10
C ALA A 66 10.20 25.03 4.55
N GLU A 67 11.27 25.41 5.26
CA GLU A 67 12.24 26.39 4.77
C GLU A 67 12.92 25.91 3.48
N ALA A 68 13.40 24.66 3.47
CA ALA A 68 14.07 24.09 2.30
C ALA A 68 13.14 24.04 1.07
N PHE A 69 11.87 23.68 1.26
CA PHE A 69 10.85 23.63 0.20
C PHE A 69 10.47 25.03 -0.28
N ASN A 70 10.36 26.02 0.61
CA ASN A 70 10.03 27.40 0.23
C ASN A 70 11.16 28.08 -0.55
N SER A 71 12.41 27.65 -0.37
CA SER A 71 13.55 28.12 -1.16
C SER A 71 13.64 27.53 -2.57
N LEU A 72 12.81 26.53 -2.89
CA LEU A 72 12.88 25.75 -4.12
C LEU A 72 12.25 26.49 -5.31
N ASP A 73 12.94 26.52 -6.45
CA ASP A 73 12.32 26.92 -7.73
C ASP A 73 11.37 25.81 -8.22
N LEU A 74 10.12 25.87 -7.77
CA LEU A 74 9.08 24.93 -8.17
C LEU A 74 8.81 24.94 -9.68
N SER A 75 9.06 26.05 -10.38
CA SER A 75 8.88 26.12 -11.82
C SER A 75 9.97 25.33 -12.55
N ALA A 76 11.22 25.39 -12.07
CA ALA A 76 12.29 24.52 -12.55
C ALA A 76 12.00 23.04 -12.26
N VAL A 77 11.53 22.70 -11.06
CA VAL A 77 11.16 21.32 -10.72
C VAL A 77 10.07 20.78 -11.66
N LYS A 78 9.00 21.56 -11.88
CA LYS A 78 7.92 21.16 -12.78
C LYS A 78 8.41 20.95 -14.22
N ARG A 79 9.33 21.79 -14.71
CA ARG A 79 9.96 21.62 -16.04
C ARG A 79 10.78 20.34 -16.12
N ASP A 80 11.66 20.09 -15.16
CA ASP A 80 12.46 18.85 -15.15
C ASP A 80 11.59 17.60 -15.04
N ILE A 81 10.48 17.67 -14.30
CA ILE A 81 9.49 16.58 -14.26
C ILE A 81 8.88 16.39 -15.66
N ALA A 82 8.44 17.46 -16.32
CA ALA A 82 7.87 17.38 -17.66
C ALA A 82 8.86 16.76 -18.66
N ASP A 83 10.14 17.10 -18.58
CA ASP A 83 11.20 16.49 -19.40
C ASP A 83 11.31 14.99 -19.14
N VAL A 84 11.26 14.56 -17.88
CA VAL A 84 11.25 13.13 -17.53
C VAL A 84 10.04 12.43 -18.12
N LEU A 85 8.87 13.06 -18.17
CA LEU A 85 7.65 12.43 -18.71
C LEU A 85 7.81 12.02 -20.18
N THR A 86 8.56 12.77 -20.99
CA THR A 86 8.75 12.50 -22.42
C THR A 86 10.11 11.88 -22.76
N THR A 87 11.01 11.72 -21.78
CA THR A 87 12.34 11.13 -21.99
C THR A 87 12.31 9.63 -21.68
N SER A 88 11.87 8.85 -22.66
CA SER A 88 11.80 7.38 -22.55
C SER A 88 13.16 6.77 -22.22
N GLN A 89 13.16 5.75 -21.36
CA GLN A 89 14.32 5.00 -20.90
C GLN A 89 14.26 3.56 -21.42
N ASP A 90 15.37 3.02 -21.92
CA ASP A 90 15.41 1.67 -22.52
C ASP A 90 15.04 0.55 -21.54
N TRP A 91 15.36 0.73 -20.25
CA TRP A 91 15.06 -0.25 -19.19
C TRP A 91 13.59 -0.26 -18.75
N TRP A 92 12.82 0.77 -19.12
CA TRP A 92 11.38 0.83 -18.92
C TRP A 92 10.76 1.81 -19.92
N PRO A 93 10.57 1.41 -21.20
CA PRO A 93 10.13 2.33 -22.24
C PRO A 93 8.79 2.98 -21.93
N ALA A 94 8.61 4.24 -22.35
CA ALA A 94 7.38 4.97 -22.13
C ALA A 94 6.28 4.50 -23.09
N ASP A 95 5.13 4.10 -22.54
CA ASP A 95 3.94 3.86 -23.34
C ASP A 95 3.56 5.15 -24.09
N PHE A 96 3.36 5.06 -25.40
CA PHE A 96 3.08 6.21 -26.27
C PHE A 96 4.12 7.34 -26.22
N GLY A 97 5.35 7.04 -25.76
CA GLY A 97 6.40 8.04 -25.58
C GLY A 97 6.14 9.00 -24.40
N ASN A 98 5.21 8.69 -23.50
CA ASN A 98 4.88 9.56 -22.37
C ASN A 98 4.57 8.77 -21.07
N TYR A 99 5.35 9.01 -20.01
CA TYR A 99 5.13 8.41 -18.69
C TYR A 99 3.97 9.02 -17.89
N GLY A 100 3.31 10.06 -18.40
CA GLY A 100 2.24 10.78 -17.72
C GLY A 100 1.19 9.86 -17.07
N PRO A 101 0.57 8.91 -17.81
CA PRO A 101 -0.39 7.97 -17.24
C PRO A 101 0.18 7.11 -16.09
N LEU A 102 1.44 6.67 -16.21
CA LEU A 102 2.12 5.90 -15.16
C LEU A 102 2.33 6.75 -13.90
N MET A 103 2.71 8.02 -14.05
CA MET A 103 2.93 8.93 -12.94
C MET A 103 1.64 9.34 -12.24
N ILE A 104 0.55 9.52 -12.98
CA ILE A 104 -0.79 9.72 -12.41
C ILE A 104 -1.18 8.51 -11.55
N ARG A 105 -0.99 7.29 -12.07
CA ARG A 105 -1.24 6.07 -11.30
C ARG A 105 -0.38 6.02 -10.03
N MET A 106 0.90 6.39 -10.11
CA MET A 106 1.78 6.41 -8.94
C MET A 106 1.28 7.37 -7.86
N ALA A 107 0.94 8.62 -8.22
CA ALA A 107 0.41 9.61 -7.31
C ALA A 107 -0.93 9.16 -6.69
N TRP A 108 -1.83 8.63 -7.52
CA TRP A 108 -3.10 8.05 -7.08
C TRP A 108 -2.89 6.90 -6.09
N HIS A 109 -2.00 5.95 -6.38
CA HIS A 109 -1.72 4.83 -5.46
C HIS A 109 -1.02 5.27 -4.17
N SER A 110 -0.32 6.40 -4.18
CA SER A 110 0.29 6.96 -2.96
C SER A 110 -0.81 7.52 -2.05
N ALA A 111 -1.66 8.41 -2.60
CA ALA A 111 -2.75 9.05 -1.86
C ALA A 111 -3.91 8.09 -1.52
N GLY A 112 -4.23 7.15 -2.41
CA GLY A 112 -5.35 6.22 -2.32
C GLY A 112 -5.20 5.14 -1.24
N THR A 113 -4.20 5.24 -0.38
CA THR A 113 -4.09 4.41 0.81
C THR A 113 -4.78 4.98 2.05
N TYR A 114 -5.20 6.25 1.99
CA TYR A 114 -5.84 6.97 3.08
C TYR A 114 -7.19 6.37 3.50
N ARG A 115 -7.49 6.44 4.80
CA ARG A 115 -8.76 5.98 5.38
C ARG A 115 -9.26 6.97 6.42
N ILE A 116 -10.55 7.31 6.34
CA ILE A 116 -11.18 8.27 7.26
C ILE A 116 -11.35 7.74 8.69
N SER A 117 -11.40 6.42 8.88
CA SER A 117 -11.72 5.80 10.17
C SER A 117 -10.65 5.99 11.24
N ASP A 118 -9.39 6.01 10.82
CA ASP A 118 -8.23 6.13 11.70
C ASP A 118 -7.25 7.21 11.23
N GLY A 119 -7.55 7.90 10.12
CA GLY A 119 -6.69 8.93 9.52
C GLY A 119 -5.38 8.38 8.94
N ARG A 120 -5.21 7.06 8.85
CA ARG A 120 -3.95 6.42 8.45
C ARG A 120 -3.85 6.21 6.95
N GLY A 121 -2.61 6.05 6.47
CA GLY A 121 -2.28 5.95 5.05
C GLY A 121 -2.26 7.33 4.38
N GLY A 122 -2.31 7.33 3.05
CA GLY A 122 -2.16 8.51 2.22
C GLY A 122 -0.73 8.74 1.77
N ALA A 123 -0.53 9.85 1.07
CA ALA A 123 0.76 10.22 0.48
C ALA A 123 1.66 11.06 1.42
N GLY A 124 1.19 11.38 2.62
CA GLY A 124 1.79 12.40 3.51
C GLY A 124 3.21 12.12 3.97
N ALA A 125 3.61 10.84 4.06
CA ALA A 125 4.94 10.43 4.52
C ALA A 125 5.78 9.74 3.42
N GLY A 126 5.26 9.64 2.19
CA GLY A 126 5.97 8.97 1.10
C GLY A 126 6.11 7.44 1.27
N GLN A 127 5.24 6.82 2.07
CA GLN A 127 5.32 5.39 2.45
C GLN A 127 5.29 4.39 1.30
N GLN A 128 4.86 4.80 0.11
CA GLN A 128 4.91 3.96 -1.09
C GLN A 128 6.34 3.48 -1.44
N ARG A 129 7.39 4.13 -0.91
CA ARG A 129 8.79 3.70 -1.08
C ARG A 129 9.22 2.58 -0.13
N PHE A 130 8.50 2.36 0.97
CA PHE A 130 8.81 1.36 1.98
C PHE A 130 7.88 0.15 1.94
N ALA A 131 8.28 -0.91 2.63
CA ALA A 131 7.41 -2.05 2.88
C ALA A 131 6.22 -1.62 3.78
N PRO A 132 5.05 -2.26 3.66
CA PRO A 132 4.71 -3.28 2.67
C PRO A 132 4.31 -2.67 1.31
N LEU A 133 4.03 -1.37 1.25
CA LEU A 133 3.40 -0.72 0.10
C LEU A 133 4.23 -0.82 -1.18
N ASN A 134 5.56 -0.76 -1.08
CA ASN A 134 6.45 -0.87 -2.23
C ASN A 134 6.36 -2.23 -2.96
N SER A 135 5.78 -3.25 -2.32
CA SER A 135 5.71 -4.64 -2.79
C SER A 135 4.26 -5.15 -2.89
N TRP A 136 3.27 -4.28 -2.72
CA TRP A 136 1.87 -4.65 -2.92
C TRP A 136 1.59 -4.99 -4.38
N PRO A 137 0.78 -6.03 -4.68
CA PRO A 137 0.44 -6.39 -6.06
C PRO A 137 -0.17 -5.23 -6.84
N ASP A 138 -1.05 -4.43 -6.22
CA ASP A 138 -1.63 -3.25 -6.88
C ASP A 138 -0.59 -2.16 -7.18
N ASN A 139 0.55 -2.16 -6.49
CA ASN A 139 1.65 -1.22 -6.73
C ASN A 139 2.71 -1.78 -7.70
N ALA A 140 2.41 -2.88 -8.40
CA ALA A 140 3.27 -3.43 -9.43
C ALA A 140 3.71 -2.36 -10.43
N SER A 141 5.01 -2.35 -10.74
CA SER A 141 5.69 -1.42 -11.64
C SER A 141 5.81 0.03 -11.15
N LEU A 142 5.24 0.39 -9.99
CA LEU A 142 5.45 1.71 -9.39
C LEU A 142 6.87 1.87 -8.82
N ASP A 143 7.60 0.76 -8.62
CA ASP A 143 9.04 0.77 -8.39
C ASP A 143 9.81 1.44 -9.55
N LYS A 144 9.42 1.18 -10.80
CA LYS A 144 10.00 1.84 -11.98
C LYS A 144 9.61 3.32 -12.04
N ALA A 145 8.34 3.64 -11.76
CA ALA A 145 7.86 5.02 -11.73
C ALA A 145 8.68 5.89 -10.75
N ARG A 146 8.90 5.40 -9.52
CA ARG A 146 9.76 6.11 -8.54
C ARG A 146 11.22 6.19 -9.01
N ARG A 147 11.73 5.15 -9.67
CA ARG A 147 13.10 5.12 -10.19
C ARG A 147 13.32 6.12 -11.33
N LEU A 148 12.32 6.35 -12.18
CA LEU A 148 12.36 7.37 -13.24
C LEU A 148 12.48 8.79 -12.67
N LEU A 149 11.94 9.04 -11.47
CA LEU A 149 12.00 10.35 -10.80
C LEU A 149 13.29 10.56 -9.99
N TRP A 150 14.13 9.53 -9.84
CA TRP A 150 15.38 9.65 -9.09
C TRP A 150 16.30 10.78 -9.59
N PRO A 151 16.48 11.03 -10.90
CA PRO A 151 17.30 12.15 -11.37
C PRO A 151 16.80 13.51 -10.88
N VAL A 152 15.48 13.72 -10.81
CA VAL A 152 14.87 14.94 -10.26
C VAL A 152 15.15 15.03 -8.77
N LYS A 153 14.89 13.95 -8.00
CA LYS A 153 15.21 13.91 -6.57
C LYS A 153 16.70 14.17 -6.30
N LYS A 154 17.58 13.62 -7.13
CA LYS A 154 19.03 13.82 -7.03
C LYS A 154 19.43 15.28 -7.27
N LYS A 155 18.82 15.94 -8.27
CA LYS A 155 19.10 17.35 -8.59
C LYS A 155 18.67 18.31 -7.49
N TYR A 156 17.49 18.10 -6.91
CA TYR A 156 16.92 18.99 -5.89
C TYR A 156 17.20 18.58 -4.44
N GLY A 157 17.84 17.42 -4.24
CA GLY A 157 18.37 16.99 -2.96
C GLY A 157 17.30 16.98 -1.85
N LYS A 158 17.63 17.58 -0.71
CA LYS A 158 16.76 17.65 0.47
C LYS A 158 15.64 18.68 0.38
N SER A 159 15.69 19.60 -0.59
CA SER A 159 14.68 20.66 -0.74
C SER A 159 13.34 20.17 -1.33
N ILE A 160 13.29 18.95 -1.85
CA ILE A 160 12.04 18.28 -2.23
C ILE A 160 12.01 16.88 -1.64
N SER A 161 10.97 16.54 -0.87
CA SER A 161 10.78 15.20 -0.32
C SER A 161 10.31 14.23 -1.40
N TRP A 162 10.49 12.92 -1.17
CA TRP A 162 9.83 11.90 -1.99
C TRP A 162 8.31 11.97 -1.86
N ALA A 163 7.81 12.27 -0.66
CA ALA A 163 6.38 12.43 -0.40
C ALA A 163 5.75 13.49 -1.32
N ASP A 164 6.36 14.68 -1.42
CA ASP A 164 5.89 15.74 -2.31
C ASP A 164 6.17 15.43 -3.78
N LEU A 165 7.37 14.95 -4.11
CA LEU A 165 7.75 14.67 -5.50
C LEU A 165 6.79 13.68 -6.17
N MET A 166 6.42 12.58 -5.49
CA MET A 166 5.52 11.59 -6.08
C MET A 166 4.13 12.17 -6.43
N VAL A 167 3.59 13.04 -5.58
CA VAL A 167 2.28 13.66 -5.80
C VAL A 167 2.38 14.80 -6.81
N LEU A 168 3.41 15.63 -6.70
CA LEU A 168 3.68 16.73 -7.64
C LEU A 168 3.81 16.21 -9.07
N THR A 169 4.51 15.09 -9.28
CA THR A 169 4.64 14.49 -10.61
C THR A 169 3.29 14.08 -11.19
N GLY A 170 2.36 13.56 -10.37
CA GLY A 170 1.00 13.27 -10.82
C GLY A 170 0.25 14.52 -11.31
N ASN A 171 0.38 15.63 -10.58
CA ASN A 171 -0.19 16.92 -10.99
C ASN A 171 0.45 17.47 -12.27
N VAL A 172 1.78 17.43 -12.37
CA VAL A 172 2.50 17.88 -13.59
C VAL A 172 2.09 17.02 -14.79
N ALA A 173 1.96 15.71 -14.62
CA ALA A 173 1.49 14.82 -15.68
C ALA A 173 0.10 15.21 -16.19
N LEU A 174 -0.85 15.53 -15.29
CA LEU A 174 -2.17 16.04 -15.69
C LEU A 174 -2.05 17.37 -16.46
N GLU A 175 -1.27 18.33 -15.94
CA GLU A 175 -1.07 19.65 -16.56
C GLU A 175 -0.46 19.54 -17.97
N THR A 176 0.60 18.74 -18.13
CA THR A 176 1.28 18.53 -19.43
C THR A 176 0.41 17.82 -20.46
N MET A 177 -0.59 17.04 -20.02
CA MET A 177 -1.56 16.37 -20.90
C MET A 177 -2.84 17.19 -21.11
N GLY A 178 -2.83 18.49 -20.78
CA GLY A 178 -3.91 19.43 -21.09
C GLY A 178 -5.00 19.54 -20.01
N PHE A 179 -4.83 18.91 -18.84
CA PHE A 179 -5.76 19.06 -17.72
C PHE A 179 -5.28 20.12 -16.73
N LYS A 180 -6.04 21.21 -16.59
CA LYS A 180 -5.75 22.25 -15.60
C LYS A 180 -6.12 21.77 -14.20
N THR A 181 -5.12 21.52 -13.36
CA THR A 181 -5.34 21.19 -11.94
C THR A 181 -5.77 22.42 -11.15
N PHE A 182 -6.41 22.20 -10.00
CA PHE A 182 -6.82 23.30 -9.10
C PHE A 182 -5.61 24.01 -8.46
N GLY A 183 -4.55 23.25 -8.18
CA GLY A 183 -3.34 23.70 -7.52
C GLY A 183 -2.58 22.55 -6.89
N PHE A 184 -1.47 22.88 -6.24
CA PHE A 184 -0.65 21.94 -5.49
C PHE A 184 -0.11 22.63 -4.23
N ALA A 185 -0.11 21.91 -3.11
CA ALA A 185 0.54 22.32 -1.88
C ALA A 185 1.57 21.25 -1.48
N GLY A 186 2.82 21.68 -1.27
CA GLY A 186 3.88 20.85 -0.70
C GLY A 186 3.93 20.94 0.82
N GLY A 187 5.01 20.47 1.42
CA GLY A 187 5.22 20.45 2.87
C GLY A 187 5.09 19.04 3.48
N ARG A 188 5.08 17.99 2.66
CA ARG A 188 5.10 16.61 3.16
C ARG A 188 6.53 16.20 3.46
N GLU A 189 6.85 15.94 4.72
CA GLU A 189 8.18 15.48 5.11
C GLU A 189 8.37 13.99 4.81
N ASP A 190 9.61 13.61 4.46
CA ASP A 190 9.97 12.20 4.30
C ASP A 190 10.18 11.55 5.67
N VAL A 191 9.67 10.32 5.84
CA VAL A 191 10.00 9.45 6.98
C VAL A 191 11.07 8.44 6.60
N TRP A 192 11.76 7.83 7.57
CA TRP A 192 12.96 7.02 7.32
C TRP A 192 12.78 5.52 7.60
N GLU A 193 11.59 5.13 8.05
CA GLU A 193 11.23 3.75 8.30
C GLU A 193 9.78 3.44 7.88
N PRO A 194 9.46 2.17 7.57
CA PRO A 194 8.10 1.75 7.32
C PRO A 194 7.19 1.95 8.54
N GLU A 195 5.92 2.29 8.29
CA GLU A 195 4.89 2.39 9.31
C GLU A 195 4.40 0.99 9.68
N GLU A 196 4.82 0.52 10.84
CA GLU A 196 4.35 -0.76 11.40
C GLU A 196 3.08 -0.61 12.26
N ASP A 197 2.64 0.61 12.53
CA ASP A 197 1.47 0.92 13.34
C ASP A 197 0.16 1.01 12.50
N VAL A 198 0.23 0.76 11.20
CA VAL A 198 -0.95 0.70 10.32
C VAL A 198 -1.47 -0.72 10.19
N TYR A 199 -2.68 -0.94 10.68
CA TYR A 199 -3.39 -2.21 10.48
C TYR A 199 -4.01 -2.27 9.08
N TRP A 200 -3.37 -3.03 8.17
CA TRP A 200 -3.82 -3.24 6.79
C TRP A 200 -4.86 -4.36 6.61
N GLY A 201 -5.29 -4.99 7.71
CA GLY A 201 -6.12 -6.18 7.71
C GLY A 201 -5.30 -7.46 7.95
N PRO A 202 -5.98 -8.58 8.27
CA PRO A 202 -5.30 -9.85 8.47
C PRO A 202 -4.63 -10.30 7.17
N ARG A 203 -3.44 -10.90 7.28
CA ARG A 203 -2.75 -11.50 6.13
C ARG A 203 -3.65 -12.60 5.55
N PRO A 204 -3.78 -12.73 4.22
CA PRO A 204 -4.42 -13.90 3.63
C PRO A 204 -3.65 -15.17 4.07
N SER A 205 -4.34 -16.17 4.62
CA SER A 205 -3.77 -17.51 4.76
C SER A 205 -3.35 -18.00 3.38
N GLY A 206 -2.16 -18.60 3.27
CA GLY A 206 -1.57 -19.03 2.00
C GLY A 206 -2.42 -20.04 1.23
N SER A 207 -3.39 -19.55 0.48
CA SER A 207 -4.02 -20.19 -0.66
C SER A 207 -4.70 -19.07 -1.45
N ALA A 208 -4.58 -19.11 -2.76
CA ALA A 208 -5.29 -18.19 -3.67
C ALA A 208 -6.80 -18.49 -3.67
N THR A 209 -7.43 -18.47 -2.49
CA THR A 209 -8.86 -18.62 -2.35
C THR A 209 -9.44 -17.20 -2.34
N PRO A 210 -10.32 -16.84 -3.30
CA PRO A 210 -11.02 -15.57 -3.23
C PRO A 210 -11.75 -15.52 -1.88
N ALA A 211 -11.62 -14.39 -1.18
CA ALA A 211 -12.42 -14.11 0.00
C ALA A 211 -13.87 -14.51 -0.29
N THR A 212 -14.42 -15.39 0.56
CA THR A 212 -15.80 -15.82 0.54
C THR A 212 -16.69 -14.60 0.32
N PRO A 213 -17.76 -14.67 -0.50
CA PRO A 213 -18.67 -13.55 -0.65
C PRO A 213 -19.46 -13.38 0.65
N VAL A 214 -18.81 -12.77 1.64
CA VAL A 214 -19.49 -12.20 2.78
C VAL A 214 -20.19 -10.97 2.21
N THR A 215 -21.51 -10.96 2.32
CA THR A 215 -22.31 -9.74 2.24
C THR A 215 -21.51 -8.59 2.87
N ALA A 216 -21.34 -7.49 2.14
CA ALA A 216 -20.41 -6.40 2.46
C ALA A 216 -20.50 -5.93 3.92
N SER A 217 -19.77 -6.60 4.80
CA SER A 217 -19.51 -6.18 6.16
C SER A 217 -18.06 -5.78 6.18
N TRP A 218 -17.83 -4.48 6.01
CA TRP A 218 -16.51 -3.90 6.11
C TRP A 218 -16.00 -4.15 7.53
N ARG A 219 -14.94 -4.95 7.68
CA ARG A 219 -14.21 -4.98 8.96
C ARG A 219 -13.44 -3.67 9.06
N ALA A 220 -13.92 -2.77 9.89
CA ALA A 220 -13.13 -1.62 10.32
C ALA A 220 -11.77 -2.09 10.87
N PRO A 221 -10.68 -1.37 10.61
CA PRO A 221 -10.57 -0.11 9.87
C PRO A 221 -10.24 -0.28 8.37
N SER A 222 -10.49 -1.43 7.73
CA SER A 222 -10.14 -1.60 6.31
C SER A 222 -11.11 -0.86 5.39
N ALA A 223 -10.57 -0.01 4.50
CA ALA A 223 -11.32 0.64 3.41
C ALA A 223 -11.11 -0.06 2.05
N ARG A 224 -10.53 -1.27 2.05
CA ARG A 224 -10.14 -2.01 0.83
C ARG A 224 -10.94 -3.30 0.71
N SER A 225 -11.27 -3.65 -0.53
CA SER A 225 -11.95 -4.92 -0.83
C SER A 225 -11.05 -6.15 -0.68
N ARG A 226 -9.73 -6.00 -0.82
CA ARG A 226 -8.72 -7.05 -0.59
C ARG A 226 -7.48 -6.49 0.11
N TRP A 227 -6.73 -7.38 0.75
CA TRP A 227 -5.39 -7.05 1.23
C TRP A 227 -4.52 -6.62 0.03
N ALA A 228 -3.73 -5.58 0.25
CA ALA A 228 -2.82 -5.02 -0.73
C ALA A 228 -3.44 -4.44 -2.02
N SER A 229 -4.72 -4.01 -1.97
CA SER A 229 -5.37 -3.28 -3.06
C SER A 229 -5.56 -1.78 -2.78
N SER A 230 -5.49 -0.88 -3.76
CA SER A 230 -5.71 0.56 -3.53
C SER A 230 -7.17 0.85 -3.13
N THR A 231 -8.14 0.24 -3.81
CA THR A 231 -9.59 0.40 -3.55
C THR A 231 -10.37 -0.91 -3.80
N SER A 232 -11.14 -0.97 -4.89
CA SER A 232 -11.91 -2.13 -5.35
C SER A 232 -11.13 -2.97 -6.36
N THR A 233 -11.47 -4.25 -6.49
CA THR A 233 -10.84 -5.12 -7.50
C THR A 233 -11.20 -4.63 -8.92
N PRO A 234 -10.26 -4.61 -9.89
CA PRO A 234 -10.55 -4.21 -11.27
C PRO A 234 -11.57 -5.12 -11.97
N ARG A 235 -11.64 -6.39 -11.54
CA ARG A 235 -12.66 -7.34 -11.97
C ARG A 235 -13.89 -7.15 -11.07
N ALA A 236 -15.04 -6.86 -11.66
CA ALA A 236 -16.32 -6.78 -10.96
C ALA A 236 -16.48 -7.99 -10.02
N PRO A 237 -17.08 -7.82 -8.82
CA PRO A 237 -17.35 -8.95 -7.96
C PRO A 237 -18.14 -9.99 -8.77
N THR A 238 -17.65 -11.21 -8.82
CA THR A 238 -18.31 -12.30 -9.55
C THR A 238 -19.72 -12.42 -8.99
N ALA A 239 -20.71 -11.90 -9.70
CA ALA A 239 -22.10 -12.11 -9.35
C ALA A 239 -22.38 -13.58 -9.61
N THR A 240 -22.28 -14.41 -8.57
CA THR A 240 -22.75 -15.79 -8.62
C THR A 240 -24.26 -15.71 -8.78
N ARG A 241 -24.73 -15.67 -10.03
CA ARG A 241 -26.14 -15.70 -10.35
C ARG A 241 -26.63 -17.09 -9.99
N THR A 242 -27.11 -17.27 -8.76
CA THR A 242 -27.86 -18.46 -8.35
C THR A 242 -29.07 -18.54 -9.27
N ARG A 243 -28.98 -19.42 -10.28
CA ARG A 243 -30.11 -19.82 -11.09
C ARG A 243 -31.00 -20.66 -10.17
N SER A 244 -32.08 -20.09 -9.65
CA SER A 244 -33.14 -20.89 -9.04
C SER A 244 -33.64 -21.91 -10.07
N PRO A 245 -33.80 -23.20 -9.71
CA PRO A 245 -34.42 -24.16 -10.61
C PRO A 245 -35.87 -23.75 -10.84
N ARG A 246 -36.27 -23.55 -12.11
CA ARG A 246 -37.68 -23.39 -12.48
C ARG A 246 -38.41 -24.70 -12.15
N PRO A 247 -39.59 -24.67 -11.52
CA PRO A 247 -40.39 -25.86 -11.34
C PRO A 247 -40.85 -26.39 -12.71
N ALA A 248 -40.73 -27.70 -12.91
CA ALA A 248 -41.16 -28.39 -14.11
C ALA A 248 -42.69 -28.38 -14.20
N THR A 249 -43.25 -27.58 -15.10
CA THR A 249 -44.66 -27.69 -15.50
C THR A 249 -44.79 -28.74 -16.59
N SER A 250 -45.43 -29.86 -16.25
CA SER A 250 -45.93 -30.85 -17.20
C SER A 250 -47.01 -30.20 -18.09
N GLY A 251 -46.75 -30.11 -19.39
CA GLY A 251 -47.70 -29.59 -20.37
C GLY A 251 -47.49 -30.27 -21.71
N ARG A 252 -48.53 -30.93 -22.20
CA ARG A 252 -48.58 -31.82 -23.37
C ARG A 252 -48.10 -31.16 -24.68
N ARG A 253 -47.47 -32.00 -25.51
CA ARG A 253 -47.17 -31.79 -26.93
C ARG A 253 -48.44 -31.53 -27.75
N SER A 254 -48.36 -30.68 -28.78
CA SER A 254 -48.97 -30.88 -30.12
C SER A 254 -48.54 -29.80 -31.14
N ALA A 255 -48.13 -30.26 -32.34
CA ALA A 255 -48.11 -29.67 -33.70
C ALA A 255 -47.53 -28.24 -33.93
N ALA A 256 -46.45 -28.01 -34.68
CA ALA A 256 -46.17 -28.21 -36.13
C ALA A 256 -46.78 -27.14 -37.07
N TRP A 257 -45.96 -26.70 -38.05
CA TRP A 257 -46.19 -25.80 -39.21
C TRP A 257 -46.08 -24.29 -38.90
N ARG A 258 -45.31 -23.44 -39.60
CA ARG A 258 -44.60 -23.44 -40.90
C ARG A 258 -43.22 -22.79 -40.75
#